data_AF-A0A448PGC9-F1
#
_entry.id   AF-A0A448PGC9-F1
#
_cell.length_a   1.000
_cell.length_b   1.000
_cell.length_c   1.000
_cell.angle_alpha   90.00
_cell.angle_beta   90.00
_cell.angle_gamma   90.00
#
_symmetry.space_group_name_H-M   'P 1'
#
loop_
_entity.id
_entity.type
_entity.pdbx_description
1 polymer ?
#
loop_
_entity_poly.entity_id
_entity_poly.type
_entity_poly.pdbx_seq_one_letter_code
_entity_poly.pdbx_strand_id
1 'polypeptide(L)'
;MHKYERPLLIVAIIFMIAMAVIGWYTVVRVKFEPAVVTAAVIGSVATGGGIYGMSRDSAYFVAGGALGAGLLFPTTFGYIPMIIGFVLFILIVSLRMFTSTFEN
;
A
#
# COMPACT_ATOMS: atom_id res chain seq x y z
N MET A 1 -11.71 0.62 14.53
CA MET A 1 -10.89 -0.57 14.20
C MET A 1 -10.74 -1.46 15.43
N HIS A 2 -10.68 -2.77 15.26
CA HIS A 2 -10.39 -3.67 16.38
C HIS A 2 -8.89 -3.61 16.73
N LYS A 3 -8.53 -3.76 18.02
CA LYS A 3 -7.12 -3.67 18.48
C LYS A 3 -6.19 -4.63 17.73
N TYR A 4 -6.71 -5.77 17.27
CA TYR A 4 -5.97 -6.81 16.56
C TYR A 4 -5.66 -6.45 15.09
N GLU A 5 -6.37 -5.50 14.48
CA GLU A 5 -6.14 -5.06 13.09
C GLU A 5 -4.96 -4.08 13.00
N ARG A 6 -4.68 -3.34 14.08
CA ARG A 6 -3.66 -2.28 14.12
C ARG A 6 -2.26 -2.71 13.69
N PRO A 7 -1.69 -3.83 14.16
CA PRO A 7 -0.33 -4.24 13.79
C PRO A 7 -0.20 -4.44 12.28
N LEU A 8 -1.18 -5.09 11.65
CA LEU A 8 -1.18 -5.36 10.22
C LEU A 8 -1.28 -4.07 9.39
N LEU A 9 -2.10 -3.12 9.84
CA LEU A 9 -2.24 -1.81 9.20
C LEU A 9 -0.95 -0.99 9.30
N ILE A 10 -0.26 -1.05 10.45
CA ILE A 10 1.05 -0.40 10.62
C ILE A 10 2.06 -1.00 9.65
N VAL A 11 2.11 -2.33 9.51
CA VAL A 11 2.99 -3.01 8.54
C VAL A 11 2.68 -2.53 7.11
N ALA A 12 1.40 -2.42 6.75
CA ALA A 12 1.01 -1.90 5.45
C ALA A 12 1.43 -0.44 5.22
N ILE A 13 1.37 0.41 6.23
CA ILE A 13 1.83 1.80 6.15
C ILE A 13 3.35 1.87 5.96
N ILE A 14 4.11 1.07 6.73
CA ILE A 14 5.57 0.99 6.58
C ILE A 14 5.92 0.53 5.17
N PHE A 15 5.24 -0.50 4.66
CA PHE A 15 5.41 -0.98 3.30
C PHE A 15 5.12 0.12 2.27
N MET A 16 4.01 0.84 2.38
CA MET A 16 3.67 1.94 1.47
C MET A 16 4.73 3.04 1.48
N ILE A 17 5.23 3.44 2.64
CA ILE A 17 6.28 4.46 2.76
C ILE A 17 7.58 3.97 2.11
N ALA A 18 7.98 2.72 2.37
CA ALA A 18 9.16 2.13 1.74
C ALA A 18 9.03 2.11 0.21
N MET A 19 7.86 1.73 -0.31
CA MET A 19 7.57 1.73 -1.74
C MET A 19 7.60 3.13 -2.34
N ALA A 20 7.09 4.14 -1.64
CA ALA A 20 7.17 5.52 -2.10
C ALA A 20 8.62 6.00 -2.21
N VAL A 21 9.46 5.71 -1.22
CA VAL A 21 10.88 6.07 -1.25
C VAL A 21 11.62 5.37 -2.39
N ILE A 22 11.43 4.05 -2.54
CA ILE A 22 12.05 3.25 -3.61
C ILE A 22 11.57 3.71 -4.98
N GLY A 23 10.28 3.99 -5.11
CA GLY A 23 9.64 4.45 -6.34
C GLY A 23 10.20 5.78 -6.82
N TRP A 24 10.24 6.78 -5.94
CA TRP A 24 10.79 8.09 -6.28
C TRP A 24 12.31 8.04 -6.51
N TYR A 25 13.04 7.19 -5.79
CA TYR A 25 14.46 6.94 -6.10
C TYR A 25 14.66 6.37 -7.51
N THR A 26 13.78 5.45 -7.92
CA THR A 26 13.81 4.85 -9.26
C THR A 26 13.53 5.90 -10.34
N VAL A 27 12.56 6.80 -10.14
CA VAL A 27 12.25 7.92 -11.04
C VAL A 27 13.48 8.80 -11.29
N VAL A 28 14.22 9.14 -10.24
CA VAL A 28 15.44 9.96 -10.34
C VAL A 28 16.52 9.20 -11.13
N ARG A 29 16.69 7.89 -10.89
CA ARG A 29 17.67 7.06 -11.61
C ARG A 29 17.42 6.98 -13.11
N VAL A 30 16.16 6.92 -13.54
CA VAL A 30 15.79 6.85 -14.96
C VAL A 30 15.62 8.23 -15.62
N LYS A 31 16.12 9.29 -14.97
CA LYS A 31 16.07 10.67 -15.49
C LYS A 31 14.66 11.14 -15.86
N PHE A 32 13.68 10.84 -15.01
CA PHE A 32 12.29 11.31 -15.16
C PHE A 32 11.60 10.84 -16.45
N GLU A 33 11.84 9.58 -16.84
CA GLU A 33 11.10 8.96 -17.93
C GLU A 33 9.57 9.08 -17.72
N PRO A 34 8.78 9.59 -18.68
CA PRO A 34 7.38 9.95 -18.46
C PRO A 34 6.50 8.81 -17.93
N ALA A 35 6.70 7.59 -18.43
CA ALA A 35 5.92 6.42 -17.98
C ALA A 35 6.20 6.10 -16.50
N VAL A 36 7.47 6.18 -16.09
CA VAL A 36 7.92 5.90 -14.73
C VAL A 36 7.45 6.98 -13.75
N VAL A 37 7.51 8.25 -14.18
CA VAL A 37 6.96 9.39 -13.42
C VAL A 37 5.46 9.22 -13.22
N THR A 38 4.72 8.90 -14.28
CA THR A 38 3.25 8.70 -14.20
C THR A 38 2.90 7.60 -13.20
N ALA A 39 3.59 6.46 -13.28
CA ALA A 39 3.38 5.35 -12.35
C ALA A 39 3.65 5.76 -10.88
N ALA A 40 4.75 6.49 -10.63
CA ALA A 40 5.09 6.98 -9.29
C ALA A 40 4.08 8.01 -8.75
N VAL A 41 3.53 8.88 -9.60
CA VAL A 41 2.49 9.84 -9.21
C VAL A 41 1.21 9.10 -8.81
N ILE A 42 0.73 8.14 -9.62
CA ILE A 42 -0.46 7.36 -9.29
C ILE A 42 -0.22 6.52 -8.03
N GLY A 43 0.97 5.91 -7.89
CA GLY A 43 1.37 5.20 -6.68
C GLY A 43 1.36 6.10 -5.43
N SER A 44 1.78 7.35 -5.57
CA SER A 44 1.74 8.34 -4.47
C SER A 44 0.32 8.70 -4.07
N VAL A 45 -0.62 8.79 -5.04
CA VAL A 45 -2.04 8.97 -4.75
C VAL A 45 -2.60 7.76 -4.01
N ALA A 46 -2.25 6.53 -4.42
CA ALA A 46 -2.65 5.32 -3.73
C ALA A 46 -2.13 5.27 -2.28
N THR A 47 -0.86 5.61 -2.06
CA THR A 47 -0.27 5.74 -0.72
C THR A 47 -0.96 6.82 0.11
N GLY A 48 -1.24 7.98 -0.48
CA GLY A 48 -1.98 9.05 0.19
C GLY A 48 -3.38 8.59 0.62
N GLY A 49 -4.09 7.86 -0.24
CA GLY A 49 -5.37 7.22 0.07
C GLY A 49 -5.28 6.20 1.20
N GLY A 50 -4.22 5.39 1.22
CA GLY A 50 -3.94 4.43 2.28
C GLY A 50 -3.67 5.08 3.63
N ILE A 51 -2.83 6.12 3.66
CA ILE A 51 -2.54 6.90 4.89
C ILE A 51 -3.81 7.60 5.39
N TYR A 52 -4.58 8.22 4.49
CA TYR A 52 -5.86 8.83 4.83
C TYR A 52 -6.86 7.80 5.40
N GLY A 53 -6.85 6.57 4.86
CA GLY A 53 -7.62 5.45 5.38
C GLY A 53 -7.35 5.16 6.85
N MET A 54 -6.08 5.26 7.28
CA MET A 54 -5.71 5.09 8.68
C MET A 54 -6.32 6.17 9.58
N SER A 55 -6.35 7.43 9.15
CA SER A 55 -7.00 8.53 9.89
C SER A 55 -8.52 8.40 9.95
N ARG A 56 -9.12 7.64 9.03
CA ARG A 56 -10.56 7.38 8.96
C ARG A 56 -10.97 6.02 9.54
N ASP A 57 -10.04 5.31 10.21
CA ASP A 57 -10.26 3.95 10.73
C ASP A 57 -10.79 2.97 9.65
N SER A 58 -10.42 3.19 8.38
CA SER A 58 -10.87 2.39 7.24
C SER A 58 -9.80 1.42 6.77
N ALA A 59 -9.95 0.15 7.17
CA ALA A 59 -9.06 -0.94 6.77
C ALA A 59 -9.02 -1.14 5.25
N TYR A 60 -10.14 -0.92 4.55
CA TYR A 60 -10.22 -1.08 3.10
C TYR A 60 -9.38 -0.05 2.34
N PHE A 61 -9.36 1.21 2.81
CA PHE A 61 -8.51 2.23 2.21
C PHE A 61 -7.02 1.91 2.42
N VAL A 62 -6.64 1.46 3.62
CA VAL A 62 -5.25 1.04 3.91
C VAL A 62 -4.84 -0.15 3.04
N ALA A 63 -5.71 -1.16 2.91
CA ALA A 63 -5.48 -2.33 2.05
C ALA A 63 -5.31 -1.92 0.59
N GLY A 64 -6.21 -1.09 0.07
CA GLY A 64 -6.15 -0.59 -1.31
C GLY A 64 -4.89 0.24 -1.57
N GLY A 65 -4.49 1.07 -0.59
CA GLY A 65 -3.25 1.83 -0.67
C GLY A 65 -2.01 0.94 -0.71
N ALA A 66 -1.97 -0.12 0.11
CA ALA A 66 -0.86 -1.09 0.12
C ALA A 66 -0.75 -1.84 -1.20
N LEU A 67 -1.87 -2.31 -1.74
CA LEU A 67 -1.91 -2.94 -3.07
C LEU A 67 -1.44 -1.96 -4.16
N GLY A 68 -1.99 -0.75 -4.16
CA GLY A 68 -1.63 0.28 -5.13
C GLY A 68 -0.16 0.66 -5.06
N ALA A 69 0.40 0.80 -3.85
CA ALA A 69 1.83 1.09 -3.68
C ALA A 69 2.72 -0.04 -4.21
N GLY A 70 2.36 -1.30 -3.96
CA GLY A 70 3.11 -2.46 -4.45
C GLY A 70 3.02 -2.64 -5.97
N LEU A 71 1.90 -2.24 -6.58
CA LEU A 71 1.65 -2.39 -8.02
C LEU A 71 2.21 -1.23 -8.86
N LEU A 72 2.09 0.00 -8.37
CA LEU A 72 2.26 1.21 -9.17
C LEU A 72 3.62 1.88 -8.99
N PHE A 73 4.27 1.73 -7.83
CA PHE A 73 5.60 2.30 -7.69
C PHE A 73 6.61 1.55 -8.56
N PRO A 74 7.44 2.26 -9.34
CA PRO A 74 8.46 1.63 -10.15
C PRO A 74 9.60 1.11 -9.26
N THR A 75 10.07 -0.10 -9.53
CA THR A 75 11.05 -0.77 -8.67
C THR A 75 11.93 -1.70 -9.51
N THR A 76 13.18 -1.87 -9.09
CA THR A 76 14.11 -2.85 -9.70
C THR A 76 13.90 -4.27 -9.17
N PHE A 77 13.04 -4.47 -8.18
CA PHE A 77 12.79 -5.77 -7.53
C PHE A 77 11.77 -6.64 -8.27
N GLY A 78 11.43 -6.28 -9.51
CA GLY A 78 10.46 -7.00 -10.33
C GLY A 78 9.08 -7.07 -9.68
N TYR A 79 8.48 -8.27 -9.67
CA TYR A 79 7.14 -8.52 -9.15
C TYR A 79 7.07 -8.72 -7.62
N ILE A 80 8.20 -8.68 -6.89
CA ILE A 80 8.22 -8.92 -5.44
C ILE A 80 7.32 -7.93 -4.68
N PRO A 81 7.40 -6.60 -4.92
CA PRO A 81 6.55 -5.63 -4.21
C PRO A 81 5.07 -5.81 -4.52
N MET A 82 4.74 -6.24 -5.74
CA MET A 82 3.36 -6.57 -6.11
C MET A 82 2.82 -7.74 -5.29
N ILE A 83 3.59 -8.82 -5.12
CA ILE A 83 3.21 -9.96 -4.28
C ILE A 83 2.98 -9.52 -2.84
N ILE A 84 3.92 -8.74 -2.27
CA ILE A 84 3.80 -8.25 -0.89
C ILE A 84 2.55 -7.38 -0.73
N GLY A 85 2.30 -6.43 -1.63
CA GLY A 85 1.12 -5.58 -1.62
C GLY A 85 -0.18 -6.40 -1.71
N PHE A 86 -0.21 -7.44 -2.55
CA PHE A 86 -1.36 -8.33 -2.70
C PHE A 86 -1.61 -9.17 -1.44
N VAL A 87 -0.56 -9.71 -0.83
CA VAL A 87 -0.66 -10.45 0.44
C VAL A 87 -1.18 -9.55 1.55
N LEU A 88 -0.66 -8.33 1.68
CA LEU A 88 -1.14 -7.35 2.68
C LEU A 88 -2.61 -7.01 2.45
N PHE A 89 -3.02 -6.81 1.19
CA PHE A 89 -4.41 -6.58 0.83
C PHE A 89 -5.31 -7.72 1.28
N ILE A 90 -4.99 -8.96 0.92
CA ILE A 90 -5.77 -10.14 1.29
C ILE A 90 -5.86 -10.26 2.81
N LEU A 91 -4.74 -10.13 3.52
CA LEU A 91 -4.71 -10.28 4.97
C LEU A 91 -5.58 -9.22 5.66
N ILE A 92 -5.48 -7.95 5.26
CA ILE A 92 -6.26 -6.86 5.87
C ILE A 92 -7.74 -7.06 5.59
N VAL A 93 -8.10 -7.35 4.34
CA VAL A 93 -9.49 -7.52 3.93
C VAL A 93 -10.11 -8.76 4.59
N SER A 94 -9.39 -9.87 4.63
CA SER A 94 -9.83 -11.11 5.28
C SER A 94 -10.03 -10.92 6.78
N LEU A 95 -9.06 -10.29 7.45
CA LEU A 95 -9.15 -10.00 8.88
C LEU A 95 -10.34 -9.10 9.17
N ARG A 96 -10.53 -8.05 8.36
CA ARG A 96 -11.67 -7.13 8.50
C ARG A 96 -13.02 -7.82 8.33
N MET A 97 -13.13 -8.70 7.33
CA MET A 97 -14.35 -9.47 7.11
C MET A 97 -14.63 -10.44 8.27
N PHE A 98 -13.59 -11.08 8.80
CA PHE A 98 -13.70 -11.98 9.94
C PHE A 98 -14.20 -11.23 11.19
N THR A 99 -13.53 -10.13 11.56
CA THR A 99 -13.89 -9.33 12.74
C THR A 99 -15.31 -8.75 12.61
N SER A 100 -15.69 -8.26 11.43
CA SER A 100 -17.05 -7.72 11.21
C SER A 100 -18.15 -8.78 11.26
N THR A 101 -17.82 -10.05 10.99
CA THR A 101 -18.82 -11.13 10.94
C THR A 101 -18.99 -11.79 12.31
N PHE A 102 -17.88 -11.97 13.05
CA PHE A 102 -17.86 -12.82 14.24
C PHE A 102 -17.67 -12.08 15.57
N GLU A 103 -17.23 -10.82 15.57
CA GLU A 103 -16.83 -10.08 16.79
C GLU A 103 -17.64 -8.79 17.04
N ASN A 104 -18.93 -8.74 16.65
CA ASN A 104 -19.81 -7.57 16.88
C ASN A 104 -19.83 -7.08 18.33
#